data_AF-A0A654U4Q0-F1
#
_entry.id   AF-A0A654U4Q0-F1
#
_cell.length_a   1.000
_cell.length_b   1.000
_cell.length_c   1.000
_cell.angle_alpha   90.00
_cell.angle_beta   90.00
_cell.angle_gamma   90.00
#
_symmetry.space_group_name_H-M   'P 1'
#
loop_
_entity.id
_entity.type
_entity.pdbx_description
1 polymer ?
#
loop_
_entity_poly.entity_id
_entity_poly.type
_entity_poly.pdbx_seq_one_letter_code
_entity_poly.pdbx_strand_id
1 'polypeptide(L)' 'MCGDTVREVSFADKSFQYCPTCQTGGKALADRRMSRLLK' A
#
# COMPACT_ATOMS: atom_id res chain seq x y z
N MET A 1 6.05 10.00 15.47
CA MET A 1 5.56 8.84 14.68
C MET A 1 4.12 8.54 15.09
N CYS A 2 3.24 8.12 14.17
CA CYS A 2 1.80 7.92 14.37
C CYS A 2 1.42 6.89 15.45
N GLY A 3 2.28 5.93 15.81
CA GLY A 3 1.95 4.82 16.71
C GLY A 3 0.98 3.79 16.11
N ASP A 4 0.41 4.08 14.94
CA ASP A 4 -0.48 3.19 14.20
C ASP A 4 0.24 1.96 13.62
N THR A 5 -0.57 0.94 13.33
CA THR A 5 -0.09 -0.28 12.67
C THR A 5 0.36 0.04 11.24
N VAL A 6 1.65 -0.19 10.98
CA VAL A 6 2.23 -0.12 9.65
C VAL A 6 1.69 -1.28 8.81
N ARG A 7 1.30 -0.98 7.57
CA ARG A 7 0.81 -1.94 6.58
C ARG A 7 1.81 -2.08 5.44
N GLU A 8 1.82 -3.23 4.78
CA GLU A 8 2.62 -3.45 3.59
C GLU A 8 1.73 -3.40 2.34
N VAL A 9 2.28 -2.88 1.24
CA VAL A 9 1.64 -2.92 -0.08
C VAL A 9 2.65 -3.38 -1.12
N SER A 10 2.23 -4.22 -2.06
CA SER A 10 3.03 -4.56 -3.24
C SER A 10 2.43 -3.98 -4.51
N PHE A 11 3.30 -3.34 -5.29
CA PHE A 11 3.06 -2.92 -6.65
C PHE A 11 3.74 -3.90 -7.62
N ALA A 12 3.59 -3.66 -8.91
CA ALA A 12 4.16 -4.53 -9.94
C ALA A 12 5.70 -4.63 -9.86
N ASP A 13 6.35 -3.53 -9.48
CA ASP A 13 7.81 -3.34 -9.49
C ASP A 13 8.44 -3.32 -8.10
N LYS A 14 7.66 -3.08 -7.04
CA LYS A 14 8.19 -2.84 -5.69
C LYS A 14 7.17 -3.14 -4.60
N SER A 15 7.65 -3.53 -3.43
CA SER A 15 6.88 -3.55 -2.20
C SER A 15 7.44 -2.53 -1.21
N PHE A 16 6.56 -1.95 -0.39
CA PHE A 16 6.99 -1.08 0.70
C PHE A 16 5.96 -1.06 1.83
N GLN A 17 6.41 -0.59 2.99
CA GLN A 17 5.61 -0.46 4.19
C GLN A 17 5.17 1.00 4.39
N TYR A 18 3.93 1.21 4.83
CA TYR A 18 3.33 2.52 5.01
C TYR A 18 2.41 2.61 6.24
N CYS A 19 2.30 3.81 6.84
CA CYS A 19 1.33 4.13 7.89
C CYS A 19 0.09 4.73 7.22
N PRO A 20 -1.09 4.07 7.25
CA PRO A 20 -2.28 4.57 6.55
C PRO A 20 -2.75 5.93 7.10
N THR A 21 -2.61 6.20 8.40
CA THR A 21 -3.03 7.47 8.99
C THR A 21 -2.14 8.62 8.54
N CYS A 22 -0.82 8.45 8.55
CA CYS A 22 0.12 9.50 8.12
C CYS A 22 0.26 9.65 6.60
N GLN A 23 0.20 8.57 5.83
CA GLN A 23 0.60 8.61 4.41
C GLN A 23 -0.59 8.70 3.45
N THR A 24 -1.76 8.24 3.86
CA THR A 24 -2.94 8.15 2.98
C THR A 24 -4.21 8.69 3.62
N GLY A 25 -4.09 9.41 4.73
CA GLY A 25 -5.23 10.00 5.45
C GLY A 25 -6.24 8.96 5.91
N GLY A 26 -5.77 7.76 6.27
CA GLY A 26 -6.57 6.63 6.72
C GLY A 26 -7.00 5.65 5.62
N LYS A 27 -6.67 5.90 4.35
CA LYS A 27 -7.10 5.03 3.23
C LYS A 27 -6.10 3.89 2.98
N ALA A 28 -6.55 2.64 2.98
CA ALA A 28 -5.68 1.53 2.61
C ALA A 28 -5.32 1.56 1.11
N LEU A 29 -4.02 1.46 0.80
CA LEU A 29 -3.54 1.24 -0.56
C LEU A 29 -3.85 -0.21 -0.98
N ALA A 30 -4.40 -0.39 -2.18
CA ALA A 30 -4.67 -1.70 -2.75
C ALA A 30 -3.40 -2.26 -3.41
N ASP A 31 -3.15 -3.55 -3.19
CA ASP A 31 -2.10 -4.29 -3.89
C ASP A 31 -2.41 -4.31 -5.40
N ARG A 32 -1.43 -3.95 -6.22
CA ARG A 32 -1.60 -3.85 -7.69
C ARG A 32 -0.66 -4.77 -8.45
N ARG A 33 -0.13 -5.81 -7.78
CA ARG A 33 0.78 -6.79 -8.38
C ARG A 33 0.19 -7.48 -9.63
N MET A 34 -1.14 -7.50 -9.77
CA MET A 34 -1.87 -8.18 -10.86
C MET A 34 -2.59 -7.24 -11.86
N SER A 35 -2.07 -6.04 -12.12
CA SER A 35 -2.68 -5.10 -13.10
C SER A 35 -2.51 -5.50 -14.57
N ARG A 36 -1.95 -6.69 -14.88
CA ARG A 36 -1.53 -7.09 -16.24
C ARG A 36 -2.30 -8.27 -16.84
N LEU A 37 -3.52 -8.54 -16.36
CA LEU A 37 -4.28 -9.73 -16.77
C LEU A 37 -5.60 -9.46 -17.51
N LEU A 38 -5.76 -8.28 -18.12
CA LEU A 38 -6.85 -8.00 -19.07
C LEU A 38 -6.32 -7.21 -20.26
N LYS A 39 -5.95 -7.91 -21.33
CA LYS A 39 -6.00 -7.42 -22.71
C LYS A 39 -6.79 -8.42 -23.53
#